data_AF-A0A936QVT1-F1
#
_entry.id   AF-A0A936QVT1-F1
#
_cell.length_a   1.000
_cell.length_b   1.000
_cell.length_c   1.000
_cell.angle_alpha   90.00
_cell.angle_beta   90.00
_cell.angle_gamma   90.00
#
_symmetry.space_group_name_H-M   'P 1'
#
loop_
_entity.id
_entity.type
_entity.pdbx_description
1 polymer ?
#
loop_
_entity_poly.entity_id
_entity_poly.type
_entity_poly.pdbx_seq_one_letter_code
_entity_poly.pdbx_strand_id
1 'polypeptide(L)'
;MRTFHTLGNLFALGLVAVASAASASPVDITLVPNASGQLDVRLRPSAGFDGMVSSLVFTLRWDASSGAHLGTILQAAPASAYIPITRSGSEQDDAGQRYQIFVGFGFTPMQWIPTDWVAGTEYTIASIPVTGEATFSLVNDTWTDENNADYYIALGGVDETGAIYGDITTGVFAGALADGVANITPNPTDGNTLFTVELAQAQDLRLELLNAAGQIVRKEEHRNASGLVRIPLDLTDLDKGVYMLRVHRNNAVNTYSVVKR
;
A
#
# COMPACT_ATOMS: atom_id res chain seq x y z
N MET A 1 -32.53 -65.48 -52.56
CA MET A 1 -31.39 -66.38 -52.27
C MET A 1 -30.37 -65.57 -51.49
N ARG A 2 -30.18 -65.88 -50.18
CA ARG A 2 -28.95 -65.77 -49.33
C ARG A 2 -28.12 -64.45 -49.43
N THR A 3 -27.73 -63.71 -48.38
CA THR A 3 -27.22 -64.13 -47.06
C THR A 3 -26.85 -62.90 -46.19
N PHE A 4 -27.25 -62.94 -44.90
CA PHE A 4 -26.50 -62.66 -43.65
C PHE A 4 -25.64 -61.39 -43.39
N HIS A 5 -26.11 -60.63 -42.38
CA HIS A 5 -25.45 -60.08 -41.18
C HIS A 5 -24.00 -59.54 -41.23
N THR A 6 -23.82 -58.30 -40.76
CA THR A 6 -23.11 -58.01 -39.48
C THR A 6 -23.32 -56.56 -39.03
N LEU A 7 -23.96 -56.37 -37.88
CA LEU A 7 -23.98 -55.10 -37.13
C LEU A 7 -22.65 -55.01 -36.36
N GLY A 8 -21.82 -54.03 -36.69
CA GLY A 8 -20.66 -53.65 -35.88
C GLY A 8 -21.04 -52.55 -34.91
N ASN A 9 -21.37 -52.91 -33.67
CA ASN A 9 -21.49 -51.96 -32.57
C ASN A 9 -20.08 -51.50 -32.16
N LEU A 10 -19.67 -50.30 -32.56
CA LEU A 10 -18.52 -49.63 -31.94
C LEU A 10 -18.97 -49.02 -30.61
N PHE A 11 -18.62 -49.67 -29.51
CA PHE A 11 -18.57 -49.03 -28.19
C PHE A 11 -17.35 -48.10 -28.16
N ALA A 12 -17.57 -46.80 -28.35
CA ALA A 12 -16.56 -45.79 -28.06
C ALA A 12 -16.50 -45.59 -26.53
N LEU A 13 -15.45 -46.10 -25.90
CA LEU A 13 -15.15 -45.88 -24.49
C LEU A 13 -14.65 -44.43 -24.33
N GLY A 14 -15.52 -43.55 -23.86
CA GLY A 14 -15.17 -42.15 -23.57
C GLY A 14 -14.24 -42.09 -22.36
N LEU A 15 -12.96 -41.81 -22.59
CA LEU A 15 -12.02 -41.46 -21.53
C LEU A 15 -12.29 -39.99 -21.15
N VAL A 16 -13.14 -39.75 -20.15
CA VAL A 16 -13.24 -38.42 -19.54
C VAL A 16 -12.01 -38.26 -18.67
N ALA A 17 -10.97 -37.60 -19.19
CA ALA A 17 -9.89 -37.07 -18.37
C ALA A 17 -10.49 -35.97 -17.50
N VAL A 18 -10.75 -36.28 -16.23
CA VAL A 18 -10.97 -35.25 -15.22
C VAL A 18 -9.61 -34.61 -15.00
N ALA A 19 -9.32 -33.54 -15.76
CA ALA A 19 -8.23 -32.65 -15.42
C ALA A 19 -8.61 -32.04 -14.06
N SER A 20 -7.99 -32.52 -12.99
CA SER A 20 -7.96 -31.80 -11.73
C SER A 20 -7.29 -30.46 -12.02
N ALA A 21 -8.08 -29.41 -12.15
CA ALA A 21 -7.57 -28.05 -12.05
C ALA A 21 -6.90 -27.98 -10.68
N ALA A 22 -5.57 -27.85 -10.66
CA ALA A 22 -4.89 -27.42 -9.45
C ALA A 22 -5.60 -26.14 -9.00
N SER A 23 -6.06 -26.12 -7.76
CA SER A 23 -6.64 -24.92 -7.17
C SER A 23 -5.52 -23.88 -7.09
N ALA A 24 -5.42 -23.04 -8.11
CA ALA A 24 -4.55 -21.87 -8.08
C ALA A 24 -4.89 -21.10 -6.81
N SER A 25 -3.87 -20.82 -6.00
CA SER A 25 -3.97 -20.07 -4.76
C SER A 25 -3.25 -18.74 -4.94
N PRO A 26 -3.66 -17.92 -5.95
CA PRO A 26 -2.93 -16.71 -6.30
C PRO A 26 -2.77 -15.78 -5.12
N VAL A 27 -1.64 -15.09 -5.10
CA VAL A 27 -1.37 -13.99 -4.21
C VAL A 27 -1.37 -12.72 -5.03
N ASP A 28 -2.27 -11.81 -4.70
CA ASP A 28 -2.32 -10.51 -5.33
C ASP A 28 -1.34 -9.54 -4.65
N ILE A 29 -0.86 -8.53 -5.38
CA ILE A 29 0.01 -7.48 -4.85
C ILE A 29 -0.58 -6.10 -5.08
N THR A 30 -0.33 -5.18 -4.16
CA THR A 30 -0.67 -3.77 -4.32
C THR A 30 0.36 -2.85 -3.66
N LEU A 31 0.28 -1.58 -4.01
CA LEU A 31 1.11 -0.51 -3.50
C LEU A 31 0.20 0.56 -2.89
N VAL A 32 0.39 0.86 -1.61
CA VAL A 32 -0.47 1.78 -0.87
C VAL A 32 0.39 2.86 -0.21
N PRO A 33 0.12 4.16 -0.43
CA PRO A 33 0.75 5.18 0.39
C PRO A 33 0.37 5.07 1.84
N ASN A 34 1.33 5.34 2.72
CA ASN A 34 1.06 5.51 4.14
C ASN A 34 1.27 6.96 4.60
N ALA A 35 0.75 7.27 5.78
CA ALA A 35 0.78 8.61 6.37
C ALA A 35 2.19 9.15 6.69
N SER A 36 3.22 8.29 6.59
CA SER A 36 4.62 8.61 6.86
C SER A 36 5.40 9.00 5.59
N GLY A 37 4.73 9.15 4.44
CA GLY A 37 5.39 9.42 3.16
C GLY A 37 6.18 8.22 2.65
N GLN A 38 5.65 7.02 2.88
CA GLN A 38 6.23 5.78 2.38
C GLN A 38 5.20 5.03 1.54
N LEU A 39 5.69 4.12 0.72
CA LEU A 39 4.90 3.19 -0.07
C LEU A 39 4.91 1.83 0.61
N ASP A 40 3.75 1.39 1.09
CA ASP A 40 3.56 0.04 1.60
C ASP A 40 3.33 -0.92 0.43
N VAL A 41 4.18 -1.94 0.34
CA VAL A 41 3.96 -3.08 -0.55
C VAL A 41 3.16 -4.12 0.23
N ARG A 42 2.01 -4.52 -0.31
CA ARG A 42 1.09 -5.44 0.37
C ARG A 42 0.78 -6.65 -0.49
N LEU A 43 0.71 -7.82 0.14
CA LEU A 43 0.25 -9.06 -0.47
C LEU A 43 -1.11 -9.45 0.08
N ARG A 44 -1.97 -10.01 -0.78
CA ARG A 44 -3.27 -10.58 -0.41
C ARG A 44 -3.41 -11.98 -1.00
N PRO A 45 -3.21 -13.04 -0.21
CA PRO A 45 -3.33 -14.41 -0.68
C PRO A 45 -4.82 -14.80 -0.79
N SER A 46 -5.16 -15.60 -1.79
CA SER A 46 -6.52 -16.13 -1.97
C SER A 46 -6.83 -17.37 -1.13
N ALA A 47 -5.80 -18.02 -0.57
CA ALA A 47 -5.89 -19.16 0.34
C ALA A 47 -5.04 -18.93 1.59
N GLY A 48 -5.29 -19.72 2.64
CA GLY A 48 -4.40 -19.72 3.81
C GLY A 48 -3.04 -20.31 3.48
N PHE A 49 -1.97 -19.75 4.03
CA PHE A 49 -0.61 -20.21 3.78
C PHE A 49 0.31 -19.96 4.98
N ASP A 50 1.07 -20.96 5.39
CA ASP A 50 2.07 -20.88 6.46
C ASP A 50 3.43 -21.47 6.03
N GLY A 51 3.60 -21.76 4.74
CA GLY A 51 4.81 -22.36 4.20
C GLY A 51 5.95 -21.36 3.98
N MET A 52 6.87 -21.73 3.08
CA MET A 52 7.99 -20.89 2.68
C MET A 52 7.62 -20.01 1.48
N VAL A 53 7.87 -18.70 1.55
CA VAL A 53 7.82 -17.83 0.37
C VAL A 53 9.14 -17.99 -0.39
N SER A 54 9.13 -18.81 -1.44
CA SER A 54 10.36 -19.21 -2.14
C SER A 54 10.98 -18.08 -2.94
N SER A 55 10.16 -17.22 -3.53
CA SER A 55 10.62 -16.04 -4.27
C SER A 55 9.53 -15.00 -4.38
N LEU A 56 9.94 -13.73 -4.45
CA LEU A 56 9.12 -12.60 -4.81
C LEU A 56 9.93 -11.68 -5.72
N VAL A 57 9.33 -11.22 -6.81
CA VAL A 57 9.84 -10.15 -7.68
C VAL A 57 8.71 -9.14 -7.86
N PHE A 58 9.02 -7.85 -7.81
CA PHE A 58 8.11 -6.80 -8.24
C PHE A 58 8.90 -5.54 -8.62
N THR A 59 8.29 -4.68 -9.43
CA THR A 59 8.94 -3.45 -9.90
C THR A 59 8.10 -2.23 -9.59
N LEU A 60 8.76 -1.19 -9.09
CA LEU A 60 8.18 0.15 -8.97
C LEU A 60 8.66 1.02 -10.13
N ARG A 61 7.74 1.79 -10.71
CA ARG A 61 7.97 2.74 -11.80
C ARG A 61 7.50 4.15 -11.44
N TRP A 62 8.25 5.16 -11.85
CA TRP A 62 7.87 6.58 -11.74
C TRP A 62 8.48 7.42 -12.87
N ASP A 63 8.10 8.69 -12.97
CA ASP A 63 8.65 9.61 -13.98
C ASP A 63 10.13 9.90 -13.71
N ALA A 64 11.02 9.63 -14.67
CA ALA A 64 12.47 9.83 -14.52
C ALA A 64 12.87 11.31 -14.38
N SER A 65 12.03 12.24 -14.87
CA SER A 65 12.26 13.68 -14.81
C SER A 65 11.77 14.33 -13.51
N SER A 66 11.02 13.61 -12.69
CA SER A 66 10.46 14.10 -11.42
C SER A 66 11.52 14.51 -10.37
N GLY A 67 12.75 13.99 -10.49
CA GLY A 67 13.77 14.10 -9.44
C GLY A 67 13.43 13.33 -8.16
N ALA A 68 12.37 12.51 -8.18
CA ALA A 68 12.00 11.66 -7.06
C ALA A 68 12.90 10.42 -6.97
N HIS A 69 13.11 9.94 -5.75
CA HIS A 69 13.90 8.75 -5.46
C HIS A 69 13.23 7.89 -4.40
N LEU A 70 13.52 6.59 -4.45
CA LEU A 70 13.13 5.65 -3.42
C LEU A 70 14.23 5.63 -2.33
N GLY A 71 13.84 5.61 -1.07
CA GLY A 71 14.73 5.45 0.08
C GLY A 71 15.06 3.99 0.40
N THR A 72 15.70 3.75 1.54
CA THR A 72 16.01 2.40 2.02
C THR A 72 14.72 1.64 2.37
N ILE A 73 14.56 0.43 1.83
CA ILE A 73 13.44 -0.45 2.14
C ILE A 73 13.42 -0.79 3.63
N LEU A 74 12.24 -0.71 4.25
CA LEU A 74 12.02 -1.03 5.64
C LEU A 74 11.11 -2.25 5.73
N GLN A 75 11.48 -3.23 6.57
CA GLN A 75 10.66 -4.40 6.84
C GLN A 75 10.54 -4.63 8.34
N ALA A 76 9.30 -4.71 8.83
CA ALA A 76 9.02 -5.09 10.21
C ALA A 76 8.93 -6.62 10.34
N ALA A 77 9.19 -7.13 11.54
CA ALA A 77 8.80 -8.50 11.87
C ALA A 77 7.26 -8.59 11.88
N PRO A 78 6.67 -9.71 11.42
CA PRO A 78 7.33 -10.95 11.01
C PRO A 78 7.81 -10.97 9.54
N ALA A 79 7.42 -10.02 8.69
CA ALA A 79 7.72 -10.03 7.25
C ALA A 79 9.21 -10.15 6.94
N SER A 80 10.07 -9.41 7.64
CA SER A 80 11.52 -9.49 7.46
C SER A 80 12.13 -10.87 7.74
N ALA A 81 11.42 -11.75 8.48
CA ALA A 81 11.90 -13.08 8.83
C ALA A 81 11.55 -14.14 7.77
N TYR A 82 10.34 -14.11 7.21
CA TYR A 82 9.90 -15.10 6.23
C TYR A 82 10.10 -14.67 4.77
N ILE A 83 10.24 -13.36 4.51
CA ILE A 83 10.48 -12.81 3.18
C ILE A 83 11.37 -11.55 3.25
N PRO A 84 12.67 -11.68 3.53
CA PRO A 84 13.58 -10.55 3.39
C PRO A 84 13.59 -10.06 1.94
N ILE A 85 13.41 -8.76 1.73
CA ILE A 85 13.32 -8.09 0.43
C ILE A 85 14.46 -7.08 0.30
N THR A 86 15.09 -7.06 -0.87
CA THR A 86 16.14 -6.11 -1.23
C THR A 86 15.89 -5.52 -2.61
N ARG A 87 16.57 -4.41 -2.91
CA ARG A 87 16.69 -3.94 -4.29
C ARG A 87 17.53 -4.92 -5.11
N SER A 88 17.11 -5.12 -6.35
CA SER A 88 17.91 -5.77 -7.39
C SER A 88 18.51 -4.70 -8.28
N GLY A 89 19.83 -4.57 -8.26
CA GLY A 89 20.56 -3.59 -9.08
C GLY A 89 20.25 -2.12 -8.73
N SER A 90 20.74 -1.23 -9.60
CA SER A 90 20.45 0.20 -9.55
C SER A 90 19.14 0.54 -10.25
N GLU A 91 18.61 1.74 -9.97
CA GLU A 91 17.51 2.33 -10.73
C GLU A 91 17.86 2.37 -12.23
N GLN A 92 16.89 2.07 -13.09
CA GLN A 92 17.03 2.03 -14.55
C GLN A 92 16.09 3.05 -15.18
N ASP A 93 16.59 3.83 -16.14
CA ASP A 93 15.77 4.78 -16.90
C ASP A 93 15.50 4.23 -18.30
N ASP A 94 14.24 4.15 -18.70
CA ASP A 94 13.81 3.77 -20.04
C ASP A 94 12.57 4.55 -20.46
N ALA A 95 12.58 5.06 -21.70
CA ALA A 95 11.47 5.82 -22.30
C ALA A 95 10.87 6.95 -21.42
N GLY A 96 11.70 7.60 -20.59
CA GLY A 96 11.27 8.67 -19.68
C GLY A 96 10.65 8.18 -18.36
N GLN A 97 10.63 6.88 -18.12
CA GLN A 97 10.26 6.25 -16.87
C GLN A 97 11.52 5.74 -16.15
N ARG A 98 11.47 5.75 -14.82
CA ARG A 98 12.48 5.16 -13.94
C ARG A 98 11.89 3.94 -13.24
N TYR A 99 12.68 2.88 -13.18
CA TYR A 99 12.31 1.59 -12.62
C TYR A 99 13.26 1.18 -11.50
N GLN A 100 12.71 0.57 -10.44
CA GLN A 100 13.48 -0.15 -9.44
C GLN A 100 12.85 -1.52 -9.21
N ILE A 101 13.67 -2.55 -9.44
CA ILE A 101 13.30 -3.96 -9.21
C ILE A 101 13.58 -4.31 -7.75
N PHE A 102 12.66 -5.02 -7.12
CA PHE A 102 12.81 -5.59 -5.79
C PHE A 102 12.69 -7.11 -5.86
N VAL A 103 13.51 -7.79 -5.06
CA VAL A 103 13.52 -9.26 -4.97
C VAL A 103 13.49 -9.68 -3.51
N GLY A 104 12.73 -10.73 -3.21
CA GLY A 104 12.68 -11.36 -1.91
C GLY A 104 12.85 -12.86 -1.99
N PHE A 105 13.57 -13.43 -1.01
CA PHE A 105 13.79 -14.87 -0.91
C PHE A 105 13.59 -15.31 0.54
N GLY A 106 12.58 -16.13 0.78
CA GLY A 106 12.30 -16.68 2.10
C GLY A 106 13.19 -17.86 2.44
N PHE A 107 13.78 -17.83 3.64
CA PHE A 107 14.58 -18.93 4.18
C PHE A 107 13.92 -19.61 5.38
N THR A 108 12.84 -19.03 5.91
CA THR A 108 12.12 -19.53 7.08
C THR A 108 10.65 -19.74 6.72
N PRO A 109 10.13 -20.97 6.78
CA PRO A 109 8.69 -21.24 6.69
C PRO A 109 7.92 -20.47 7.76
N MET A 110 6.78 -19.86 7.41
CA MET A 110 6.01 -19.05 8.37
C MET A 110 5.54 -19.88 9.57
N GLN A 111 5.23 -21.16 9.39
CA GLN A 111 4.88 -22.12 10.44
C GLN A 111 5.96 -22.31 11.52
N TRP A 112 7.20 -21.83 11.30
CA TRP A 112 8.28 -21.87 12.30
C TRP A 112 8.36 -20.59 13.15
N ILE A 113 7.57 -19.58 12.80
CA ILE A 113 7.38 -18.32 13.54
C ILE A 113 5.87 -18.14 13.80
N PRO A 114 5.45 -17.26 14.73
CA PRO A 114 4.02 -17.07 14.99
C PRO A 114 3.37 -16.22 13.90
N THR A 115 3.29 -16.76 12.68
CA THR A 115 2.75 -16.08 11.49
C THR A 115 2.13 -17.09 10.56
N ASP A 116 0.97 -16.71 10.05
CA ASP A 116 0.24 -17.38 8.99
C ASP A 116 -0.46 -16.33 8.14
N TRP A 117 -0.55 -16.62 6.85
CA TRP A 117 -1.39 -15.89 5.94
C TRP A 117 -2.80 -16.47 5.93
N VAL A 118 -3.78 -15.57 6.02
CA VAL A 118 -5.20 -15.87 5.95
C VAL A 118 -5.73 -15.36 4.63
N ALA A 119 -6.54 -16.19 3.97
CA ALA A 119 -7.18 -15.87 2.71
C ALA A 119 -7.90 -14.50 2.76
N GLY A 120 -7.67 -13.66 1.75
CA GLY A 120 -8.28 -12.35 1.58
C GLY A 120 -7.72 -11.25 2.49
N THR A 121 -6.76 -11.55 3.38
CA THR A 121 -6.16 -10.56 4.29
C THR A 121 -4.94 -9.91 3.65
N GLU A 122 -4.82 -8.58 3.77
CA GLU A 122 -3.63 -7.85 3.33
C GLU A 122 -2.51 -7.92 4.37
N TYR A 123 -1.30 -8.22 3.89
CA TYR A 123 -0.07 -8.22 4.69
C TYR A 123 0.92 -7.22 4.11
N THR A 124 1.28 -6.18 4.87
CA THR A 124 2.39 -5.30 4.52
C THR A 124 3.71 -6.05 4.66
N ILE A 125 4.41 -6.22 3.55
CA ILE A 125 5.68 -6.96 3.49
C ILE A 125 6.90 -6.03 3.45
N ALA A 126 6.71 -4.78 3.05
CA ALA A 126 7.73 -3.74 3.05
C ALA A 126 7.08 -2.36 3.06
N SER A 127 7.81 -1.37 3.59
CA SER A 127 7.51 0.04 3.45
C SER A 127 8.73 0.75 2.87
N ILE A 128 8.56 1.53 1.80
CA ILE A 128 9.65 2.18 1.08
C ILE A 128 9.46 3.69 1.19
N PRO A 129 10.35 4.41 1.91
CA PRO A 129 10.32 5.87 1.94
C PRO A 129 10.49 6.45 0.54
N VAL A 130 9.84 7.57 0.26
CA VAL A 130 10.05 8.32 -0.99
C VAL A 130 10.64 9.70 -0.70
N THR A 131 11.44 10.21 -1.63
CA THR A 131 11.88 11.62 -1.70
C THR A 131 11.45 12.22 -3.03
N GLY A 132 11.16 13.52 -3.06
CA GLY A 132 10.63 14.21 -4.25
C GLY A 132 9.14 13.96 -4.52
N GLU A 133 8.65 14.53 -5.60
CA GLU A 133 7.24 14.47 -6.01
C GLU A 133 7.11 13.64 -7.28
N ALA A 134 6.55 12.44 -7.17
CA ALA A 134 6.27 11.60 -8.33
C ALA A 134 5.07 10.71 -8.08
N THR A 135 4.47 10.25 -9.18
CA THR A 135 3.56 9.12 -9.09
C THR A 135 4.36 7.83 -9.17
N PHE A 136 4.33 7.06 -8.09
CA PHE A 136 4.88 5.70 -8.09
C PHE A 136 3.79 4.70 -8.45
N SER A 137 4.18 3.69 -9.21
CA SER A 137 3.30 2.64 -9.70
C SER A 137 3.98 1.29 -9.53
N LEU A 138 3.25 0.27 -9.08
CA LEU A 138 3.69 -1.11 -9.19
C LEU A 138 3.22 -1.63 -10.55
N VAL A 139 4.14 -2.13 -11.38
CA VAL A 139 3.85 -2.36 -12.80
C VAL A 139 4.29 -3.75 -13.27
N ASN A 140 3.49 -4.29 -14.20
CA ASN A 140 3.91 -5.23 -15.23
C ASN A 140 3.63 -4.54 -16.57
N ASP A 141 4.69 -4.12 -17.28
CA ASP A 141 4.64 -3.50 -18.59
C ASP A 141 5.68 -4.13 -19.53
N THR A 142 5.78 -3.61 -20.76
CA THR A 142 6.71 -4.14 -21.76
C THR A 142 8.16 -4.14 -21.28
N TRP A 143 8.57 -3.11 -20.52
CA TRP A 143 9.94 -3.04 -20.02
C TRP A 143 10.18 -4.11 -18.95
N THR A 144 9.23 -4.32 -18.03
CA THR A 144 9.40 -5.32 -16.98
C THR A 144 9.38 -6.75 -17.51
N ASP A 145 8.58 -7.05 -18.54
CA ASP A 145 8.57 -8.36 -19.21
C ASP A 145 9.93 -8.66 -19.87
N GLU A 146 10.46 -7.72 -20.65
CA GLU A 146 11.76 -7.85 -21.34
C GLU A 146 12.94 -7.99 -20.37
N ASN A 147 12.79 -7.53 -19.12
CA ASN A 147 13.82 -7.53 -18.09
C ASN A 147 13.58 -8.59 -16.99
N ASN A 148 12.61 -9.50 -17.15
CA ASN A 148 12.25 -10.50 -16.15
C ASN A 148 12.01 -9.88 -14.75
N ALA A 149 11.27 -8.77 -14.75
CA ALA A 149 11.06 -7.88 -13.62
C ALA A 149 9.57 -7.70 -13.28
N ASP A 150 8.69 -8.43 -13.96
CA ASP A 150 7.26 -8.52 -13.64
C ASP A 150 7.04 -9.01 -12.21
N TYR A 151 5.89 -8.64 -11.65
CA TYR A 151 5.40 -9.25 -10.43
C TYR A 151 5.35 -10.78 -10.57
N TYR A 152 6.05 -11.46 -9.68
CA TYR A 152 6.10 -12.90 -9.58
C TYR A 152 6.24 -13.31 -8.13
N ILE A 153 5.50 -14.35 -7.72
CA ILE A 153 5.65 -14.94 -6.39
C ILE A 153 5.54 -16.46 -6.46
N ALA A 154 6.43 -17.13 -5.73
CA ALA A 154 6.35 -18.58 -5.57
C ALA A 154 6.24 -18.96 -4.09
N LEU A 155 5.30 -19.84 -3.78
CA LEU A 155 5.04 -20.38 -2.46
C LEU A 155 5.39 -21.87 -2.45
N GLY A 156 6.32 -22.28 -1.59
CA GLY A 156 6.80 -23.67 -1.55
C GLY A 156 7.37 -24.19 -2.88
N GLY A 157 7.87 -23.29 -3.73
CA GLY A 157 8.38 -23.60 -5.08
C GLY A 157 7.32 -23.67 -6.18
N VAL A 158 6.05 -23.38 -5.87
CA VAL A 158 4.96 -23.31 -6.85
C VAL A 158 4.67 -21.85 -7.19
N ASP A 159 4.51 -21.54 -8.48
CA ASP A 159 4.06 -20.22 -8.93
C ASP A 159 2.62 -19.98 -8.47
N GLU A 160 2.44 -18.93 -7.68
CA GLU A 160 1.14 -18.50 -7.16
C GLU A 160 0.93 -17.01 -7.48
N THR A 161 1.43 -16.54 -8.62
CA THR A 161 1.33 -15.15 -9.05
C THR A 161 -0.12 -14.77 -9.33
N GLY A 162 -0.62 -13.81 -8.57
CA GLY A 162 -1.93 -13.19 -8.76
C GLY A 162 -1.85 -11.86 -9.52
N ALA A 163 -2.85 -11.01 -9.29
CA ALA A 163 -2.95 -9.73 -9.99
C ALA A 163 -2.26 -8.60 -9.22
N ILE A 164 -1.77 -7.60 -9.96
CA ILE A 164 -1.58 -6.26 -9.42
C ILE A 164 -2.96 -5.60 -9.36
N TYR A 165 -3.37 -5.15 -8.17
CA TYR A 165 -4.70 -4.57 -7.96
C TYR A 165 -4.64 -3.25 -7.18
N GLY A 166 -5.77 -2.54 -7.16
CA GLY A 166 -5.89 -1.22 -6.56
C GLY A 166 -5.49 -0.11 -7.53
N ASP A 167 -5.54 1.14 -7.07
CA ASP A 167 -5.18 2.29 -7.89
C ASP A 167 -3.65 2.34 -8.08
N ILE A 168 -3.20 1.97 -9.28
CA ILE A 168 -1.79 1.93 -9.74
C ILE A 168 -1.28 3.36 -10.02
N THR A 169 -1.68 4.34 -9.22
CA THR A 169 -1.31 5.75 -9.39
C THR A 169 -1.28 6.34 -8.00
N THR A 170 -0.21 6.05 -7.28
CA THR A 170 0.00 6.65 -5.98
C THR A 170 0.51 8.06 -6.28
N GLY A 171 -0.37 9.07 -6.33
CA GLY A 171 0.03 10.48 -6.30
C GLY A 171 0.66 10.79 -4.94
N VAL A 172 1.85 10.22 -4.71
CA VAL A 172 2.50 10.13 -3.40
C VAL A 172 3.67 11.07 -3.41
N PHE A 173 3.48 12.07 -2.58
CA PHE A 173 4.44 13.08 -2.32
C PHE A 173 5.36 12.64 -1.18
N ALA A 174 6.66 12.82 -1.34
CA ALA A 174 7.56 12.85 -0.19
C ALA A 174 7.21 14.06 0.69
N GLY A 175 6.71 13.79 1.89
CA GLY A 175 6.45 14.82 2.89
C GLY A 175 5.21 15.67 2.63
N ALA A 176 4.32 15.23 1.75
CA ALA A 176 3.09 15.95 1.47
C ALA A 176 1.88 15.09 1.85
N LEU A 177 1.04 15.65 2.73
CA LEU A 177 -0.14 15.01 3.25
C LEU A 177 -1.11 14.89 2.06
N ALA A 178 -1.75 13.74 1.84
CA ALA A 178 -2.82 13.65 0.85
C ALA A 178 -3.80 14.81 1.06
N ASP A 179 -4.41 15.37 0.01
CA ASP A 179 -5.27 16.56 0.13
C ASP A 179 -6.30 16.40 1.26
N GLY A 180 -6.17 17.23 2.29
CA GLY A 180 -7.00 17.15 3.50
C GLY A 180 -6.65 16.04 4.52
N VAL A 181 -5.54 15.35 4.37
CA VAL A 181 -4.87 14.63 5.47
C VAL A 181 -4.14 15.69 6.30
N ALA A 182 -4.35 15.64 7.60
CA ALA A 182 -3.78 16.60 8.52
C ALA A 182 -3.14 15.89 9.69
N ASN A 183 -2.01 16.42 10.14
CA ASN A 183 -1.24 15.93 11.28
C ASN A 183 -1.21 16.98 12.39
N ILE A 184 -1.18 16.50 13.64
CA ILE A 184 -1.07 17.36 14.82
C ILE A 184 0.16 16.92 15.60
N THR A 185 1.17 17.79 15.67
CA THR A 185 2.47 17.45 16.27
C THR A 185 3.01 18.58 17.16
N PRO A 186 3.48 18.28 18.39
CA PRO A 186 3.37 16.99 19.09
C PRO A 186 1.93 16.73 19.56
N ASN A 187 1.55 15.45 19.62
CA ASN A 187 0.33 14.99 20.27
C ASN A 187 0.63 13.66 20.97
N PRO A 188 0.61 13.58 22.32
CA PRO A 188 0.18 14.61 23.28
C PRO A 188 1.09 15.87 23.35
N THR A 189 0.57 16.98 23.88
CA THR A 189 1.27 18.26 24.08
C THR A 189 1.17 18.76 25.52
N ASP A 190 2.14 19.58 25.96
CA ASP A 190 2.11 20.33 27.23
C ASP A 190 1.51 21.75 27.08
N GLY A 191 1.17 22.16 25.85
CA GLY A 191 0.58 23.46 25.56
C GLY A 191 0.57 23.77 24.07
N ASN A 192 1.73 23.73 23.42
CA ASN A 192 1.85 24.07 22.00
C ASN A 192 1.83 22.83 21.10
N THR A 193 0.98 22.83 20.08
CA THR A 193 0.99 21.82 19.02
C THR A 193 0.82 22.48 17.65
N LEU A 194 1.22 21.79 16.60
CA LEU A 194 1.15 22.28 15.23
C LEU A 194 0.17 21.43 14.44
N PHE A 195 -0.90 22.05 13.96
CA PHE A 195 -1.74 21.45 12.94
C PHE A 195 -1.14 21.71 11.57
N THR A 196 -0.83 20.64 10.84
CA THR A 196 -0.31 20.71 9.47
C THR A 196 -1.30 20.02 8.56
N VAL A 197 -1.76 20.69 7.50
CA VAL A 197 -2.64 20.14 6.48
C VAL A 197 -2.14 20.56 5.12
N GLU A 198 -2.29 19.69 4.15
CA GLU A 198 -1.99 20.02 2.76
C GLU A 198 -3.25 20.13 1.94
N LEU A 199 -3.27 21.17 1.10
CA LEU A 199 -4.42 21.56 0.31
C LEU A 199 -4.04 21.59 -1.18
N ALA A 200 -4.64 20.71 -1.98
CA ALA A 200 -4.38 20.64 -3.42
C ALA A 200 -4.89 21.88 -4.17
N GLN A 201 -5.91 22.54 -3.64
CA GLN A 201 -6.49 23.77 -4.19
C GLN A 201 -6.70 24.81 -3.09
N ALA A 202 -6.70 26.09 -3.50
CA ALA A 202 -7.02 27.20 -2.59
C ALA A 202 -8.45 27.06 -2.07
N GLN A 203 -8.60 27.03 -0.75
CA GLN A 203 -9.90 26.95 -0.09
C GLN A 203 -9.89 27.60 1.29
N ASP A 204 -11.08 27.90 1.80
CA ASP A 204 -11.23 28.42 3.16
C ASP A 204 -11.21 27.27 4.18
N LEU A 205 -10.42 27.44 5.24
CA LEU A 205 -10.39 26.56 6.39
C LEU A 205 -11.03 27.25 7.58
N ARG A 206 -11.89 26.53 8.31
CA ARG A 206 -12.36 26.94 9.64
C ARG A 206 -12.03 25.85 10.65
N LEU A 207 -11.26 26.22 11.67
CA LEU A 207 -10.85 25.34 12.74
C LEU A 207 -11.64 25.70 13.99
N GLU A 208 -12.20 24.70 14.66
CA GLU A 208 -12.89 24.83 15.94
C GLU A 208 -12.28 23.81 16.90
N LEU A 209 -11.75 24.26 18.03
CA LEU A 209 -11.26 23.39 19.09
C LEU A 209 -12.34 23.26 20.15
N LEU A 210 -12.73 22.02 20.47
CA LEU A 210 -13.79 21.71 21.42
C LEU A 210 -13.21 20.98 22.63
N ASN A 211 -13.73 21.29 23.83
CA ASN A 211 -13.43 20.52 25.04
C ASN A 211 -14.24 19.21 25.09
N ALA A 212 -14.00 18.39 26.13
CA ALA A 212 -14.71 17.12 26.33
C ALA A 212 -16.25 17.27 26.51
N ALA A 213 -16.74 18.45 26.88
CA ALA A 213 -18.17 18.76 26.96
C ALA A 213 -18.77 19.21 25.61
N GLY A 214 -17.97 19.26 24.54
CA GLY A 214 -18.39 19.72 23.21
C GLY A 214 -18.51 21.24 23.08
N GLN A 215 -18.00 22.01 24.03
CA GLN A 215 -17.98 23.46 23.95
C GLN A 215 -16.77 23.91 23.13
N ILE A 216 -16.99 24.85 22.20
CA ILE A 216 -15.92 25.47 21.42
C ILE A 216 -15.11 26.38 22.35
N VAL A 217 -13.84 26.03 22.57
CA VAL A 217 -12.88 26.80 23.39
C VAL A 217 -11.98 27.69 22.54
N ARG A 218 -11.86 27.42 21.23
CA ARG A 218 -11.12 28.26 20.27
C ARG A 218 -11.68 28.11 18.86
N LYS A 219 -11.62 29.18 18.07
CA LYS A 219 -12.01 29.20 16.66
C LYS A 219 -11.05 30.05 15.84
N GLU A 220 -10.63 29.53 14.68
CA GLU A 220 -9.73 30.20 13.73
C GLU A 220 -10.25 30.02 12.30
N GLU A 221 -10.03 31.01 11.44
CA GLU A 221 -10.38 30.95 10.03
C GLU A 221 -9.17 31.37 9.17
N HIS A 222 -8.87 30.58 8.14
CA HIS A 222 -7.82 30.86 7.17
C HIS A 222 -8.43 30.87 5.78
N ARG A 223 -8.37 32.02 5.11
CA ARG A 223 -8.98 32.18 3.78
C ARG A 223 -7.99 31.88 2.67
N ASN A 224 -8.49 31.31 1.58
CA ASN A 224 -7.70 30.99 0.39
C ASN A 224 -6.39 30.25 0.71
N ALA A 225 -6.44 29.32 1.66
CA ALA A 225 -5.28 28.52 2.03
C ALA A 225 -5.03 27.45 0.96
N SER A 226 -3.77 27.25 0.57
CA SER A 226 -3.35 26.27 -0.45
C SER A 226 -1.96 25.73 -0.13
N GLY A 227 -1.62 24.55 -0.66
CA GLY A 227 -0.33 23.89 -0.40
C GLY A 227 -0.21 23.45 1.05
N LEU A 228 1.03 23.41 1.58
CA LEU A 228 1.29 22.97 2.94
C LEU A 228 1.03 24.08 3.97
N VAL A 229 -0.10 23.98 4.66
CA VAL A 229 -0.57 24.94 5.65
C VAL A 229 -0.18 24.49 7.06
N ARG A 230 0.42 25.39 7.84
CA ARG A 230 0.87 25.16 9.22
C ARG A 230 0.18 26.14 10.16
N ILE A 231 -0.66 25.64 11.05
CA ILE A 231 -1.46 26.43 12.00
C ILE A 231 -1.01 26.06 13.41
N PRO A 232 -0.31 26.95 14.12
CA PRO A 232 0.06 26.72 15.51
C PRO A 232 -1.18 26.78 16.39
N LEU A 233 -1.37 25.74 17.22
CA LEU A 233 -2.43 25.66 18.21
C LEU A 233 -1.80 25.81 19.60
N ASP A 234 -2.17 26.90 20.28
CA ASP A 234 -1.75 27.17 21.65
C ASP A 234 -2.87 26.76 22.61
N LEU A 235 -2.62 25.71 23.37
CA LEU A 235 -3.50 25.20 24.41
C LEU A 235 -2.98 25.56 25.81
N THR A 236 -1.94 26.40 25.95
CA THR A 236 -1.24 26.66 27.22
C THR A 236 -2.19 27.08 28.35
N ASP A 237 -3.21 27.88 28.04
CA ASP A 237 -4.21 28.38 29.01
C ASP A 237 -5.39 27.42 29.25
N LEU A 238 -5.43 26.28 28.57
CA LEU A 238 -6.53 25.30 28.69
C LEU A 238 -6.23 24.24 29.75
N ASP A 239 -7.27 23.64 30.33
CA ASP A 239 -7.07 22.54 31.29
C ASP A 239 -6.50 21.28 30.61
N LYS A 240 -5.86 20.42 31.43
CA LYS A 240 -5.37 19.11 30.98
C LYS A 240 -6.54 18.23 30.56
N GLY A 241 -6.40 17.50 29.45
CA GLY A 241 -7.47 16.66 28.93
C GLY A 241 -7.46 16.46 27.42
N VAL A 242 -8.52 15.85 26.91
CA VAL A 242 -8.71 15.58 25.48
C VAL A 242 -9.58 16.69 24.87
N TYR A 243 -9.12 17.23 23.75
CA TYR A 243 -9.81 18.22 22.94
C TYR A 243 -10.05 17.66 21.54
N MET A 244 -11.15 18.07 20.92
CA MET A 244 -11.47 17.72 19.53
C MET A 244 -11.23 18.94 18.64
N LEU A 245 -10.31 18.82 17.68
CA LEU A 245 -10.13 19.81 16.63
C LEU A 245 -11.01 19.46 15.44
N ARG A 246 -12.04 20.26 15.20
CA ARG A 246 -12.92 20.16 14.03
C ARG A 246 -12.41 21.11 12.95
N VAL A 247 -12.20 20.58 11.75
CA VAL A 247 -11.71 21.31 10.59
C VAL A 247 -12.78 21.26 9.51
N HIS A 248 -13.37 22.41 9.23
CA HIS A 248 -14.32 22.61 8.15
C HIS A 248 -13.57 22.99 6.88
N ARG A 249 -13.86 22.25 5.81
CA ARG A 249 -13.41 22.46 4.43
C ARG A 249 -14.65 22.50 3.54
N ASN A 250 -14.52 23.06 2.33
CA ASN A 250 -15.61 23.29 1.36
C ASN A 250 -16.80 22.29 1.48
N ASN A 251 -16.54 20.98 1.38
CA ASN A 251 -17.56 19.93 1.46
C ASN A 251 -17.34 18.88 2.56
N ALA A 252 -16.40 19.09 3.49
CA ALA A 252 -16.04 18.08 4.49
C ALA A 252 -15.77 18.68 5.86
N VAL A 253 -16.14 17.93 6.90
CA VAL A 253 -15.79 18.24 8.28
C VAL A 253 -14.99 17.07 8.83
N ASN A 254 -13.71 17.33 9.14
CA ASN A 254 -12.81 16.35 9.72
C ASN A 254 -12.61 16.66 11.19
N THR A 255 -12.45 15.63 12.03
CA THR A 255 -12.23 15.80 13.47
C THR A 255 -10.98 15.05 13.88
N TYR A 256 -10.13 15.71 14.66
CA TYR A 256 -8.86 15.18 15.16
C TYR A 256 -8.82 15.28 16.68
N SER A 257 -8.22 14.30 17.34
CA SER A 257 -8.02 14.32 18.79
C SER A 257 -6.72 15.03 19.16
N VAL A 258 -6.77 15.96 20.11
CA VAL A 258 -5.60 16.68 20.65
C VAL A 258 -5.55 16.44 22.15
N VAL A 259 -4.47 15.85 22.63
CA VAL A 259 -4.31 15.49 24.05
C VAL A 259 -3.38 16.48 24.72
N LYS A 260 -3.89 17.25 25.71
CA LYS A 260 -3.09 18.11 26.59
C LYS A 260 -2.77 17.39 27.91
N ARG A 261 -1.49 17.36 28.29
CA ARG A 261 -0.98 16.72 29.50
C ARG A 261 -0.97 17.60 30.74
#